data_AF-A0A9E1SAJ6-F1
#
_entry.id   AF-A0A9E1SAJ6-F1
#
_cell.length_a   1.000
_cell.length_b   1.000
_cell.length_c   1.000
_cell.angle_alpha   90.00
_cell.angle_beta   90.00
_cell.angle_gamma   90.00
#
_symmetry.space_group_name_H-M   'P 1'
#
loop_
_entity.id
_entity.type
_entity.pdbx_description
1 polymer ?
#
loop_
_entity_poly.entity_id
_entity_poly.type
_entity_poly.pdbx_seq_one_letter_code
_entity_poly.pdbx_strand_id
1 'polypeptide(L)'
;EKIHYAFQCALTRHPTKEEVQVMTKLLSQQRKRYQEDEEAALGLVKTGQKKYNTNLRVSELAAWTSVSRALLNMYETTARF
;
A
#
# COMPACT_ATOMS: atom_id res chain seq x y z
N GLU A 1 10.28 6.47 -6.95
CA GLU A 1 9.36 7.64 -7.07
C GLU A 1 8.03 7.46 -6.32
N LYS A 2 7.13 6.54 -6.69
CA LYS A 2 5.80 6.40 -6.03
C LYS A 2 5.85 6.18 -4.50
N ILE A 3 6.80 5.38 -4.01
CA ILE A 3 6.97 5.17 -2.56
C ILE A 3 7.41 6.46 -1.86
N HIS A 4 8.33 7.23 -2.44
CA HIS A 4 8.74 8.51 -1.86
C HIS A 4 7.57 9.49 -1.75
N TYR A 5 6.74 9.55 -2.79
CA TYR A 5 5.52 10.35 -2.77
C TYR A 5 4.55 9.89 -1.67
N ALA A 6 4.33 8.57 -1.52
CA ALA A 6 3.48 8.04 -0.46
C ALA A 6 3.99 8.42 0.94
N PHE A 7 5.30 8.34 1.17
CA PHE A 7 5.93 8.77 2.45
C PHE A 7 5.78 10.26 2.70
N GLN A 8 5.97 11.11 1.68
CA GLN A 8 5.72 12.54 1.83
C GLN A 8 4.25 12.83 2.15
N CYS A 9 3.31 12.12 1.53
CA CYS A 9 1.88 12.29 1.82
C CYS A 9 1.50 11.84 3.24
N ALA A 10 2.08 10.75 3.74
CA ALA A 10 1.68 10.17 5.02
C ALA A 10 2.47 10.73 6.22
N LEU A 11 3.77 10.99 6.05
CA LEU A 11 4.69 11.34 7.13
C LEU A 11 5.35 12.71 6.95
N THR A 12 5.08 13.43 5.85
CA THR A 12 5.68 14.75 5.54
C THR A 12 7.22 14.77 5.52
N ARG A 13 7.85 13.60 5.46
CA ARG A 13 9.31 13.44 5.40
C ARG A 13 9.72 12.54 4.24
N HIS A 14 11.00 12.59 3.93
CA HIS A 14 11.60 11.64 2.99
C HIS A 14 11.79 10.29 3.69
N PRO A 15 11.53 9.17 2.99
CA PRO A 15 11.85 7.86 3.51
C PRO A 15 13.37 7.65 3.53
N THR A 16 13.84 6.87 4.49
CA THR A 16 15.20 6.35 4.50
C THR A 16 15.37 5.24 3.47
N LYS A 17 16.62 4.91 3.11
CA LYS A 17 16.90 3.85 2.12
C LYS A 17 16.32 2.49 2.53
N GLU A 18 16.40 2.17 3.82
CA GLU A 18 15.86 0.92 4.37
C GLU A 18 14.33 0.88 4.26
N GLU A 19 13.64 1.97 4.59
CA GLU A 19 12.18 2.06 4.46
C GLU A 19 11.71 1.91 3.01
N VAL A 20 12.43 2.53 2.07
CA VAL A 20 12.15 2.35 0.64
C VAL A 20 12.33 0.89 0.23
N GLN A 21 13.40 0.23 0.69
CA GLN A 21 13.63 -1.19 0.39
C GLN A 21 12.53 -2.08 0.96
N VAL A 22 12.14 -1.87 2.22
CA VAL A 22 11.08 -2.64 2.88
C VAL A 22 9.74 -2.43 2.17
N MET A 23 9.34 -1.19 1.87
CA MET A 23 8.09 -0.93 1.17
C MET A 23 8.09 -1.43 -0.27
N THR A 24 9.24 -1.38 -0.97
CA THR A 24 9.36 -1.95 -2.31
C THR A 24 9.20 -3.47 -2.28
N LYS A 25 9.82 -4.12 -1.30
CA LYS A 25 9.69 -5.58 -1.10
C LYS A 25 8.25 -5.95 -0.77
N LEU A 26 7.61 -5.21 0.12
CA LEU A 26 6.20 -5.39 0.46
C LEU A 26 5.30 -5.24 -0.78
N LEU A 27 5.49 -4.16 -1.55
CA LEU A 27 4.73 -3.93 -2.78
C LEU A 27 4.87 -5.10 -3.75
N SER A 28 6.10 -5.59 -3.96
CA SER A 28 6.35 -6.73 -4.85
C SER A 28 5.67 -8.01 -4.36
N GLN A 29 5.72 -8.29 -3.05
CA GLN A 29 5.08 -9.46 -2.46
C GLN A 29 3.55 -9.39 -2.58
N GLN A 30 2.95 -8.24 -2.27
CA GLN A 30 1.51 -8.05 -2.38
C GLN A 30 1.04 -8.12 -3.84
N ARG A 31 1.80 -7.54 -4.78
CA ARG A 31 1.52 -7.65 -6.22
C ARG A 31 1.47 -9.11 -6.66
N LYS A 32 2.50 -9.89 -6.33
CA LYS A 32 2.56 -11.30 -6.71
C LYS A 32 1.39 -12.07 -6.11
N ARG A 33 1.15 -11.90 -4.80
CA ARG A 33 0.03 -12.52 -4.10
C ARG A 33 -1.32 -12.20 -4.75
N TYR A 34 -1.60 -10.94 -5.05
CA TYR A 34 -2.88 -10.52 -5.64
C TYR A 34 -3.00 -10.82 -7.14
N GLN A 35 -1.88 -11.11 -7.82
CA GLN A 35 -1.90 -11.64 -9.18
C GLN A 35 -2.24 -13.14 -9.19
N GLU A 36 -1.79 -13.89 -8.18
CA GLU A 36 -2.13 -15.31 -8.01
C GLU A 36 -3.52 -15.51 -7.39
N ASP A 37 -3.98 -14.55 -6.58
CA ASP A 37 -5.25 -14.57 -5.85
C ASP A 37 -6.05 -13.27 -6.08
N GLU A 38 -6.79 -13.24 -7.18
CA GLU A 38 -7.63 -12.10 -7.55
C GLU A 38 -8.85 -11.93 -6.63
N GLU A 39 -9.35 -13.01 -6.03
CA GLU A 39 -10.43 -12.94 -5.04
C GLU A 39 -9.99 -12.16 -3.80
N ALA A 40 -8.80 -12.43 -3.26
CA ALA A 40 -8.25 -11.67 -2.16
C ALA A 40 -8.05 -10.18 -2.51
N ALA A 41 -7.66 -9.89 -3.77
CA ALA A 41 -7.51 -8.54 -4.27
C ALA A 41 -8.86 -7.80 -4.31
N LEU A 42 -9.88 -8.46 -4.86
CA LEU A 42 -11.26 -7.96 -4.92
C LEU A 42 -11.84 -7.75 -3.52
N GLY A 43 -11.62 -8.69 -2.61
CA GLY A 43 -12.03 -8.59 -1.21
C GLY A 43 -11.46 -7.33 -0.57
N LEU A 44 -10.18 -7.03 -0.79
CA LEU A 44 -9.55 -5.84 -0.25
C LEU A 44 -10.11 -4.55 -0.87
N VAL A 45 -10.16 -4.43 -2.21
CA VAL A 45 -10.60 -3.18 -2.85
C VAL A 45 -12.09 -2.90 -2.68
N LYS A 46 -12.90 -3.94 -2.42
CA LYS A 46 -14.33 -3.80 -2.10
C LYS A 46 -14.60 -3.35 -0.67
N THR A 47 -13.64 -3.46 0.24
CA THR A 47 -13.81 -3.01 1.64
C THR A 47 -13.85 -1.49 1.79
N GLY A 48 -13.43 -0.73 0.77
CA GLY A 48 -13.46 0.73 0.79
C GLY A 48 -14.87 1.32 0.75
N GLN A 49 -15.04 2.49 1.37
CA GLN A 49 -16.32 3.24 1.35
C GLN A 49 -16.75 3.71 -0.05
N LYS A 50 -15.81 3.77 -1.01
CA LYS A 50 -16.04 4.16 -2.40
C LYS A 50 -15.85 2.96 -3.31
N LYS A 51 -16.67 2.86 -4.36
CA LYS A 51 -16.48 1.86 -5.42
C LYS A 51 -15.06 1.99 -6.00
N TYR A 52 -14.36 0.86 -6.07
CA TYR A 52 -13.03 0.81 -6.69
C TYR A 52 -13.14 1.07 -8.19
N ASN A 53 -12.09 1.65 -8.78
CA ASN A 53 -12.07 1.96 -10.20
C ASN A 53 -11.80 0.68 -11.01
N THR A 54 -12.77 0.23 -11.79
CA THR A 54 -12.68 -0.98 -12.62
C THR A 54 -11.76 -0.82 -13.83
N ASN A 55 -11.36 0.40 -14.19
CA ASN A 55 -10.35 0.63 -15.23
C ASN A 55 -8.92 0.36 -14.74
N LEU A 56 -8.71 0.14 -13.44
CA LEU A 56 -7.41 -0.17 -12.87
C LEU A 56 -7.27 -1.68 -12.65
N ARG A 57 -6.05 -2.20 -12.82
CA ARG A 57 -5.73 -3.57 -12.42
C ARG A 57 -6.00 -3.75 -10.93
N VAL A 58 -6.94 -4.62 -10.58
CA VAL A 58 -7.39 -4.86 -9.21
C VAL A 58 -6.22 -5.28 -8.32
N SER A 59 -5.34 -6.15 -8.82
CA SER A 59 -4.14 -6.61 -8.12
C SER A 59 -3.15 -5.49 -7.79
N GLU A 60 -2.98 -4.54 -8.72
CA GLU A 60 -2.14 -3.36 -8.54
C GLU A 60 -2.75 -2.42 -7.48
N LEU A 61 -4.05 -2.19 -7.55
CA LEU A 61 -4.78 -1.36 -6.60
C LEU A 61 -4.75 -1.96 -5.17
N ALA A 62 -4.99 -3.26 -5.06
CA ALA A 62 -4.91 -3.99 -3.80
C ALA A 62 -3.50 -3.92 -3.19
N ALA A 63 -2.46 -4.12 -4.00
CA ALA A 63 -1.07 -4.04 -3.55
C ALA A 63 -0.72 -2.65 -2.99
N TRP A 64 -1.07 -1.58 -3.70
CA TRP A 64 -0.86 -0.20 -3.22
C TRP A 64 -1.71 0.14 -2.00
N THR A 65 -2.91 -0.43 -1.88
CA THR A 65 -3.75 -0.28 -0.68
C THR A 65 -3.06 -0.91 0.53
N SER A 66 -2.46 -2.09 0.38
CA SER A 66 -1.71 -2.76 1.45
C SER A 66 -0.45 -1.98 1.85
N VAL A 67 0.30 -1.42 0.88
CA VAL A 67 1.45 -0.54 1.17
C VAL A 67 1.00 0.72 1.93
N SER A 68 -0.10 1.34 1.50
CA SER A 68 -0.65 2.53 2.16
C SER A 68 -1.10 2.21 3.59
N ARG A 69 -1.76 1.06 3.82
CA ARG A 69 -2.10 0.60 5.17
C ARG A 69 -0.87 0.35 6.03
N ALA A 70 0.18 -0.27 5.50
CA ALA A 70 1.41 -0.50 6.23
C ALA A 70 2.08 0.83 6.62
N LEU A 71 2.08 1.81 5.71
CA LEU A 71 2.60 3.14 5.95
C LEU A 71 1.80 3.89 7.02
N LEU A 72 0.47 3.86 6.95
CA LEU A 72 -0.42 4.49 7.94
C LEU A 72 -0.40 3.78 9.31
N ASN A 73 -0.01 2.51 9.35
CA ASN A 73 0.16 1.75 10.58
C ASN A 73 1.59 1.82 11.15
N MET A 74 2.51 2.58 10.54
CA MET A 74 3.84 2.76 11.16
C MET A 74 3.71 3.42 12.54
N TYR A 75 4.61 3.04 13.44
CA TYR A 75 4.66 3.51 14.83
C TYR A 75 4.71 5.04 14.94
N GLU A 76 5.35 5.71 13.98
CA GLU A 76 5.39 7.19 13.87
C GLU A 76 3.99 7.81 13.73
N THR A 77 3.00 7.05 13.26
CA THR A 77 1.59 7.44 13.11
C THR A 77 0.68 6.91 14.24
N THR A 78 1.09 5.83 14.92
CA THR A 78 0.28 5.16 15.96
C THR A 78 0.75 5.43 17.39
N ALA A 79 1.88 6.12 17.58
CA ALA A 79 2.33 6.55 18.89
C ALA A 79 1.34 7.55 19.50
N ARG A 80 0.41 7.03 20.31
CA ARG A 80 -0.44 7.79 21.21
C ARG A 80 0.34 7.91 22.53
N PHE A 81 0.90 9.09 22.78
CA PHE A 81 1.40 9.46 24.10
C PHE A 81 0.24 9.68 25.06
#